data_AF-A0A522R7E6-F1
#
_entry.id   AF-A0A522R7E6-F1
#
_cell.length_a   1.000
_cell.length_b   1.000
_cell.length_c   1.000
_cell.angle_alpha   90.00
_cell.angle_beta   90.00
_cell.angle_gamma   90.00
#
_symmetry.space_group_name_H-M   'P 1'
#
loop_
_entity.id
_entity.type
_entity.pdbx_description
1 polymer ?
#
loop_
_entity_poly.entity_id
_entity_poly.type
_entity_poly.pdbx_seq_one_letter_code
_entity_poly.pdbx_strand_id
1 'polypeptide(L)'
;MKKLMNFIMLSCKKASGLIVKRESFDLSPVEKMRLYFHLMMCDACSAFSKQSKMIQQVMEKEYNNPEAAPATKDIPENLKEKILSNLR
;
A
#
# COMPACT_ATOMS: atom_id res chain seq x y z
N MET A 1 -5.44 28.13 16.65
CA MET A 1 -5.26 26.74 17.13
C MET A 1 -6.15 25.71 16.41
N LYS A 2 -7.49 25.87 16.36
CA LYS A 2 -8.40 24.87 15.72
C LYS A 2 -8.09 24.53 14.26
N LYS A 3 -7.70 25.51 13.43
CA LYS A 3 -7.31 25.26 12.02
C LYS A 3 -6.04 24.41 11.86
N LEU A 4 -5.07 24.56 12.76
CA LEU A 4 -3.83 23.78 12.73
C LEU A 4 -4.11 22.32 13.10
N MET A 5 -4.94 22.10 14.12
CA MET A 5 -5.34 20.74 14.56
C MET A 5 -6.04 19.98 13.44
N ASN A 6 -6.99 20.62 12.74
CA ASN A 6 -7.71 20.00 11.62
C ASN A 6 -6.82 19.71 10.40
N PHE A 7 -5.75 20.48 10.21
CA PHE A 7 -4.79 20.25 9.14
C PHE A 7 -3.82 19.11 9.47
N ILE A 8 -3.52 18.88 10.75
CA ILE A 8 -2.54 17.88 11.19
C ILE A 8 -3.21 16.52 11.46
N MET A 9 -4.47 16.52 11.93
CA MET A 9 -5.16 15.33 12.39
C MET A 9 -5.83 14.58 11.23
N LEU A 10 -5.40 13.34 11.00
CA LEU A 10 -6.06 12.41 10.08
C LEU A 10 -7.27 11.75 10.73
N SER A 11 -8.29 11.43 9.94
CA SER A 11 -9.28 10.43 10.34
C SER A 11 -8.67 9.03 10.28
N CYS A 12 -9.17 8.11 11.09
CA CYS A 12 -8.70 6.71 11.08
C CYS A 12 -8.83 6.09 9.67
N LYS A 13 -9.90 6.43 8.92
CA LYS A 13 -10.09 6.00 7.52
C LYS A 13 -8.97 6.49 6.60
N LYS A 14 -8.52 7.74 6.75
CA LYS A 14 -7.42 8.26 5.94
C LYS A 14 -6.09 7.68 6.38
N ALA A 15 -5.89 7.50 7.69
CA ALA A 15 -4.69 6.89 8.25
C ALA A 15 -4.52 5.44 7.77
N SER A 16 -5.56 4.61 7.84
CA SER A 16 -5.52 3.24 7.32
C SER A 16 -5.22 3.18 5.82
N GLY A 17 -5.79 4.09 5.03
CA GLY A 17 -5.44 4.23 3.61
C GLY A 17 -3.97 4.59 3.37
N LEU A 18 -3.39 5.49 4.17
CA LEU A 18 -1.96 5.83 4.06
C LEU A 18 -1.04 4.70 4.54
N ILE A 19 -1.47 3.92 5.55
CA ILE A 19 -0.76 2.73 6.02
C ILE A 19 -0.62 1.74 4.88
N VAL A 20 -1.71 1.41 4.18
CA VAL A 20 -1.65 0.48 3.03
C VAL A 20 -0.87 1.08 1.87
N LYS A 21 -1.09 2.37 1.55
CA LYS A 21 -0.37 3.05 0.45
C LYS A 21 1.13 2.95 0.60
N ARG A 22 1.69 3.12 1.81
CA ARG A 22 3.14 3.14 2.04
C ARG A 22 3.85 1.81 1.76
N GLU A 23 3.11 0.70 1.73
CA GLU A 23 3.65 -0.64 1.49
C GLU A 23 3.92 -0.89 0.00
N SER A 24 3.26 -0.16 -0.92
CA SER A 24 3.45 -0.31 -2.37
C SER A 24 3.88 0.98 -3.08
N PHE A 25 3.69 2.14 -2.44
CA PHE A 25 3.98 3.45 -3.01
C PHE A 25 4.59 4.37 -1.97
N ASP A 26 5.40 5.32 -2.42
CA ASP A 26 5.90 6.36 -1.52
C ASP A 26 4.78 7.29 -1.02
N LEU A 27 4.87 7.62 0.26
CA LEU A 27 4.11 8.71 0.85
C LEU A 27 4.84 10.04 0.62
N SER A 28 4.09 11.10 0.33
CA SER A 28 4.64 12.46 0.35
C SER A 28 5.14 12.83 1.75
N PRO A 29 6.09 13.77 1.89
CA PRO A 29 6.62 14.16 3.19
C PRO A 29 5.54 14.60 4.20
N VAL A 30 4.49 15.28 3.71
CA VAL A 30 3.35 15.70 4.53
C VAL A 30 2.52 14.52 4.99
N GLU A 31 2.27 13.54 4.12
CA GLU A 31 1.58 12.29 4.48
C GLU A 31 2.38 11.49 5.51
N LYS A 32 3.71 11.37 5.34
CA LYS A 32 4.61 10.70 6.28
C LYS A 32 4.51 11.33 7.67
N MET A 33 4.64 12.65 7.76
CA MET A 33 4.57 13.39 9.03
C MET A 33 3.20 13.24 9.71
N ARG A 34 2.10 13.45 8.98
CA ARG A 34 0.74 13.34 9.55
C ARG A 34 0.42 11.93 10.01
N LEU A 35 0.82 10.92 9.23
CA LEU A 35 0.62 9.53 9.61
C LEU A 35 1.43 9.18 10.86
N TYR A 36 2.68 9.64 10.96
CA TYR A 36 3.51 9.44 12.15
C TYR A 36 2.83 9.97 13.43
N PHE A 37 2.32 11.20 13.41
CA PHE A 37 1.59 11.75 14.56
C PHE A 37 0.32 10.97 14.88
N HIS A 38 -0.46 10.58 13.87
CA HIS A 38 -1.68 9.80 14.10
C HIS A 38 -1.40 8.43 14.72
N LEU A 39 -0.33 7.75 14.31
CA LEU A 39 0.06 6.45 14.85
C LEU A 39 0.54 6.53 16.30
N MET A 40 1.10 7.66 16.75
CA MET A 40 1.51 7.86 18.14
C MET A 40 0.32 8.06 19.09
N MET A 41 -0.84 8.44 18.58
CA MET A 41 -2.01 8.79 19.40
C MET A 41 -3.20 7.85 19.24
N CYS A 42 -3.15 6.90 18.30
CA CYS A 42 -4.23 5.98 18.00
C CYS A 42 -3.74 4.53 17.99
N ASP A 43 -4.02 3.81 19.08
CA ASP A 43 -3.58 2.42 19.27
C ASP A 43 -4.14 1.49 18.19
N ALA A 44 -5.40 1.69 17.77
CA ALA A 44 -6.03 0.88 16.73
C ALA A 44 -5.28 1.01 15.38
N CYS A 45 -4.89 2.23 14.99
CA CYS A 45 -4.12 2.44 13.77
C CYS A 45 -2.67 1.95 13.91
N SER A 46 -2.08 2.04 15.10
CA SER A 46 -0.76 1.47 15.40
C SER A 46 -0.75 -0.06 15.30
N ALA A 47 -1.78 -0.73 15.84
CA ALA A 47 -1.97 -2.16 15.70
C ALA A 47 -2.21 -2.56 14.23
N PHE A 48 -3.09 -1.85 13.53
CA PHE A 48 -3.35 -2.10 12.11
C PHE A 48 -2.10 -1.92 11.24
N SER A 49 -1.25 -0.92 11.52
CA SER A 49 0.03 -0.71 10.85
C SER A 49 0.96 -1.93 10.95
N LYS A 50 1.01 -2.59 12.11
CA LYS A 50 1.79 -3.83 12.30
C LYS A 50 1.19 -5.01 11.54
N GLN A 51 -0.15 -5.15 11.57
CA GLN A 51 -0.86 -6.21 10.84
C GLN A 51 -0.68 -6.07 9.33
N SER A 52 -0.85 -4.85 8.79
CA SER A 52 -0.66 -4.57 7.36
C SER A 52 0.76 -4.90 6.90
N LYS A 53 1.77 -4.58 7.70
CA LYS A 53 3.16 -4.93 7.40
C LYS A 53 3.38 -6.45 7.39
N MET A 54 2.79 -7.18 8.33
CA MET A 54 2.87 -8.65 8.35
C MET A 54 2.26 -9.26 7.09
N ILE A 55 1.09 -8.77 6.65
CA ILE A 55 0.44 -9.22 5.41
C ILE A 55 1.37 -8.98 4.22
N GLN A 56 1.93 -7.77 4.10
CA GLN A 56 2.84 -7.42 3.02
C GLN A 56 4.08 -8.34 2.99
N GLN A 57 4.70 -8.60 4.14
CA GLN A 57 5.87 -9.47 4.23
C GLN A 57 5.58 -10.92 3.80
N VAL A 58 4.39 -11.44 4.13
CA VAL A 58 3.96 -12.77 3.67
C VAL A 58 3.76 -12.76 2.16
N MET A 59 3.08 -11.74 1.61
CA MET A 59 2.87 -11.61 0.16
C MET A 59 4.19 -11.50 -0.61
N GLU A 60 5.14 -10.69 -0.13
CA GLU A 60 6.45 -10.53 -0.74
C GLU A 60 7.26 -11.83 -0.70
N LYS A 61 7.14 -12.61 0.37
CA LYS A 61 7.82 -13.90 0.47
C LYS A 61 7.30 -14.90 -0.56
N GLU A 62 5.99 -14.97 -0.75
CA GLU A 62 5.36 -15.86 -1.75
C GLU A 62 5.67 -15.39 -3.17
N TYR A 63 5.59 -14.07 -3.44
CA TYR A 63 5.87 -13.52 -4.77
C TYR A 63 7.33 -13.68 -5.20
N ASN A 64 8.27 -13.54 -4.26
CA ASN A 64 9.69 -13.68 -4.52
C ASN A 64 10.20 -15.13 -4.35
N ASN A 65 9.33 -16.09 -4.07
CA ASN A 65 9.74 -17.49 -3.95
C ASN A 65 10.12 -18.03 -5.34
N PRO A 66 11.40 -18.34 -5.61
CA PRO A 66 11.85 -18.83 -6.91
C PRO A 66 11.23 -20.18 -7.30
N GLU A 67 10.74 -20.95 -6.32
CA GLU A 67 10.08 -22.24 -6.53
C GLU A 67 8.57 -22.11 -6.80
N ALA A 68 7.97 -20.94 -6.52
CA ALA A 68 6.55 -20.67 -6.73
C ALA A 68 6.24 -20.10 -8.12
N ALA A 69 7.19 -20.11 -9.05
CA ALA A 69 7.01 -19.58 -10.40
C ALA A 69 6.40 -20.61 -11.36
N PRO A 70 5.11 -20.49 -11.75
CA PRO A 70 4.68 -20.87 -13.07
C PRO A 70 4.74 -19.66 -14.01
N ALA A 71 5.14 -19.94 -15.26
CA ALA A 71 5.16 -19.07 -16.44
C ALA A 71 6.36 -18.11 -16.56
N THR A 72 7.18 -18.46 -17.55
CA THR A 72 8.04 -17.59 -18.37
C THR A 72 7.79 -16.10 -18.19
N LYS A 73 8.85 -15.34 -17.88
CA LYS A 73 8.86 -13.87 -17.92
C LYS A 73 8.66 -13.31 -19.34
N ASP A 74 8.48 -14.18 -20.33
CA ASP A 74 8.24 -13.83 -21.71
C ASP A 74 6.77 -13.43 -21.89
N ILE A 75 6.58 -12.16 -22.27
CA ILE A 75 5.29 -11.68 -22.76
C ILE A 75 4.95 -12.50 -24.00
N PRO A 76 3.81 -13.23 -24.05
CA PRO A 76 3.44 -13.96 -25.23
C PRO A 76 3.30 -12.97 -26.40
N GLU A 77 3.90 -13.28 -27.54
CA GLU A 77 3.96 -12.38 -28.70
C GLU A 77 2.57 -11.84 -29.09
N ASN A 78 1.53 -12.65 -28.88
CA ASN A 78 0.14 -12.34 -29.23
C ASN A 78 -0.67 -11.61 -28.14
N LEU A 79 -0.05 -11.23 -27.02
CA LEU A 79 -0.76 -10.59 -25.90
C LEU A 79 -1.32 -9.23 -26.31
N LYS A 80 -0.57 -8.49 -27.12
CA LYS A 80 -0.97 -7.17 -27.61
C LYS A 80 -2.22 -7.26 -28.47
N GLU A 81 -2.27 -8.20 -29.41
CA GLU A 81 -3.43 -8.44 -30.27
C GLU A 81 -4.64 -8.86 -29.45
N LYS A 82 -4.45 -9.70 -28.43
CA LYS A 82 -5.52 -10.18 -27.56
C LYS A 82 -6.11 -9.08 -26.67
N ILE A 83 -5.29 -8.14 -26.19
CA ILE A 83 -5.79 -6.98 -25.44
C ILE A 83 -6.59 -6.06 -26.38
N LEU A 84 -6.05 -5.77 -27.56
CA LEU A 84 -6.71 -4.91 -28.55
C LEU A 84 -8.05 -5.50 -29.05
N SER A 85 -8.17 -6.83 -29.15
CA SER A 85 -9.43 -7.45 -29.57
C SER A 85 -10.55 -7.35 -28.55
N ASN A 86 -10.22 -7.21 -27.25
CA ASN A 86 -11.20 -7.07 -26.17
C ASN A 86 -11.56 -5.60 -25.87
N LEU A 87 -10.89 -4.65 -26.52
CA LEU A 87 -11.16 -3.21 -26.43
C LEU A 87 -11.95 -2.65 -27.62
N ARG A 88 -12.24 -3.49 -28.63
CA ARG A 88 -13.19 -3.18 -29.71
C ARG A 88 -14.59 -3.60 -29.31
#